data_AF-A0A6L3UWW7-F1
#
_entry.id   AF-A0A6L3UWW7-F1
#
_cell.length_a   1.000
_cell.length_b   1.000
_cell.length_c   1.000
_cell.angle_alpha   90.00
_cell.angle_beta   90.00
_cell.angle_gamma   90.00
#
_symmetry.space_group_name_H-M   'P 1'
#
loop_
_entity.id
_entity.type
_entity.pdbx_description
1 polymer ?
#
loop_
_entity_poly.entity_id
_entity_poly.type
_entity_poly.pdbx_seq_one_letter_code
_entity_poly.pdbx_strand_id
1 'polypeptide(L)'
;MKKIWLLLVLLFLLVGCMNNNKTTSKQEIPNMEKSGTNEPQNELVKEEDYQVVASSNEEDVTIYAKEMDGLYYNFKIDYKDISFKEPFWMNVTNPSYAPQIIVEDIDGNGTEELIIILTLGYGTGTLKQEVHVYHIENNFSEVLVDNPMAIVFKNVKATLLPNEAKISIADKQVTVDFEVEPEYLNNEVGFGGIINYYVKDNQLIANIGTQVSPAGFIGNVVIKYEYRDKMYQAKSIEFQTIE
;
A
#
# COMPACT_ATOMS: atom_id res chain seq x y z
N MET A 1 35.34 38.47 19.41
CA MET A 1 35.51 39.65 18.52
C MET A 1 34.65 39.42 17.29
N LYS A 2 33.64 40.19 16.87
CA LYS A 2 32.98 41.43 17.31
C LYS A 2 31.46 41.17 17.15
N LYS A 3 30.68 41.43 18.19
CA LYS A 3 29.24 41.75 18.11
C LYS A 3 29.14 43.27 18.11
N ILE A 4 28.24 43.87 17.33
CA ILE A 4 27.67 45.23 17.49
C ILE A 4 26.38 45.26 16.63
N TRP A 5 25.17 45.35 17.21
CA TRP A 5 24.43 46.55 17.71
C TRP A 5 23.92 47.41 16.53
N LEU A 6 22.72 48.01 16.47
CA LEU A 6 21.71 48.48 17.43
C LEU A 6 20.51 49.02 16.57
N LEU A 7 19.23 48.65 16.76
CA LEU A 7 18.18 49.31 17.58
C LEU A 7 18.00 50.84 17.40
N LEU A 8 16.84 51.28 16.90
CA LEU A 8 16.18 52.57 17.24
C LEU A 8 14.70 52.52 16.75
N VAL A 9 13.72 52.31 17.64
CA VAL A 9 12.94 53.31 18.44
C VAL A 9 11.93 54.08 17.56
N LEU A 10 10.65 53.69 17.54
CA LEU A 10 9.52 54.03 18.43
C LEU A 10 8.92 55.44 18.24
N LEU A 11 7.59 55.45 18.03
CA LEU A 11 6.58 56.35 18.63
C LEU A 11 6.35 57.73 17.99
N PHE A 12 5.14 58.00 17.47
CA PHE A 12 4.06 58.64 18.24
C PHE A 12 2.76 58.79 17.43
N LEU A 13 1.69 58.95 18.22
CA LEU A 13 0.27 58.82 17.98
C LEU A 13 -0.46 60.10 17.50
N LEU A 14 -1.70 59.87 17.02
CA LEU A 14 -2.95 60.62 17.24
C LEU A 14 -3.45 61.70 16.25
N VAL A 15 -4.80 61.74 16.23
CA VAL A 15 -5.76 62.74 15.73
C VAL A 15 -6.12 62.58 14.24
N GLY A 16 -7.39 62.53 13.81
CA GLY A 16 -8.68 62.70 14.48
C GLY A 16 -9.82 62.61 13.45
N CYS A 17 -11.04 62.50 13.95
CA CYS A 17 -12.29 62.48 13.18
C CYS A 17 -12.49 63.75 12.33
N MET A 18 -12.99 63.62 11.09
CA MET A 18 -14.15 64.39 10.59
C MET A 18 -14.59 63.97 9.19
N ASN A 19 -15.75 63.29 9.18
CA ASN A 19 -16.93 63.46 8.34
C ASN A 19 -16.84 64.30 7.05
N ASN A 20 -17.32 63.73 5.93
CA ASN A 20 -18.04 64.51 4.93
C ASN A 20 -19.30 63.77 4.45
N ASN A 21 -20.44 64.44 4.63
CA ASN A 21 -21.80 63.97 4.41
C ASN A 21 -22.16 64.00 2.91
N LYS A 22 -23.05 63.08 2.48
CA LYS A 22 -24.31 63.44 1.80
C LYS A 22 -25.27 62.23 1.71
N THR A 23 -26.19 62.22 2.67
CA THR A 23 -27.65 62.10 2.54
C THR A 23 -28.24 61.35 1.34
N THR A 24 -29.01 60.29 1.61
CA THR A 24 -30.46 60.24 1.29
C THR A 24 -31.16 59.28 2.27
N SER A 25 -32.37 59.67 2.65
CA SER A 25 -33.15 59.26 3.82
C SER A 25 -33.87 57.91 3.71
N LYS A 26 -33.89 57.21 4.86
CA LYS A 26 -34.96 56.44 5.54
C LYS A 26 -36.19 55.97 4.73
N GLN A 27 -36.52 54.68 4.88
CA GLN A 27 -37.84 54.24 5.40
C GLN A 27 -37.84 52.77 5.90
N GLU A 28 -38.14 52.64 7.20
CA GLU A 28 -38.89 51.64 7.98
C GLU A 28 -38.86 50.12 7.65
N ILE A 29 -38.62 49.32 8.71
CA ILE A 29 -38.96 47.88 8.82
C ILE A 29 -40.22 47.77 9.69
N PRO A 30 -41.17 46.86 9.38
CA PRO A 30 -41.53 45.87 10.41
C PRO A 30 -41.83 44.44 9.89
N ASN A 31 -41.24 43.47 10.60
CA ASN A 31 -41.68 42.11 10.95
C ASN A 31 -42.28 41.12 9.92
N MET A 32 -41.57 39.99 9.78
CA MET A 32 -42.03 38.60 9.56
C MET A 32 -40.80 37.71 9.80
N GLU A 33 -40.77 36.52 10.39
CA GLU A 33 -41.69 35.61 11.06
C GLU A 33 -40.75 34.54 11.69
N LYS A 34 -41.06 33.99 12.87
CA LYS A 34 -40.27 32.88 13.45
C LYS A 34 -40.40 31.65 12.56
N SER A 35 -39.28 31.12 12.07
CA SER A 35 -39.23 29.77 11.49
C SER A 35 -38.06 29.00 12.07
N GLY A 36 -38.31 27.71 12.33
CA GLY A 36 -37.67 26.88 13.33
C GLY A 36 -36.18 26.59 13.13
N THR A 37 -35.52 26.42 14.27
CA THR A 37 -34.22 25.75 14.38
C THR A 37 -34.42 24.26 14.11
N ASN A 38 -34.02 23.81 12.92
CA ASN A 38 -33.77 22.39 12.70
C ASN A 38 -32.34 22.10 13.16
N GLU A 39 -32.21 21.45 14.31
CA GLU A 39 -30.99 20.70 14.67
C GLU A 39 -30.72 19.66 13.57
N PRO A 40 -29.46 19.46 13.16
CA PRO A 40 -29.13 18.29 12.37
C PRO A 40 -29.28 17.07 13.27
N GLN A 41 -30.30 16.26 12.99
CA GLN A 41 -30.38 14.92 13.55
C GLN A 41 -29.15 14.14 13.11
N ASN A 42 -28.39 13.70 14.11
CA ASN A 42 -27.27 12.79 13.96
C ASN A 42 -27.81 11.46 13.41
N GLU A 43 -27.83 11.35 12.08
CA GLU A 43 -28.17 10.12 11.38
C GLU A 43 -27.08 9.08 11.72
N LEU A 44 -27.46 8.12 12.56
CA LEU A 44 -26.65 6.94 12.86
C LEU A 44 -26.38 6.21 11.55
N VAL A 45 -25.16 6.35 11.03
CA VAL A 45 -24.68 5.59 9.86
C VAL A 45 -24.78 4.11 10.19
N LYS A 46 -25.71 3.40 9.53
CA LYS A 46 -25.85 1.95 9.60
C LYS A 46 -24.51 1.28 9.20
N GLU A 47 -23.98 0.41 10.05
CA GLU A 47 -22.83 -0.47 9.80
C GLU A 47 -23.13 -1.60 8.76
N GLU A 48 -24.23 -1.53 8.01
CA GLU A 48 -24.84 -2.65 7.26
C GLU A 48 -24.17 -3.08 5.93
N ASP A 49 -22.88 -2.84 5.72
CA ASP A 49 -22.25 -3.08 4.40
C ASP A 49 -20.92 -3.84 4.45
N TYR A 50 -20.50 -4.28 5.64
CA TYR A 50 -19.33 -5.14 5.78
C TYR A 50 -19.72 -6.61 5.61
N GLN A 51 -19.01 -7.31 4.73
CA GLN A 51 -19.09 -8.77 4.58
C GLN A 51 -17.76 -9.41 4.98
N VAL A 52 -17.82 -10.64 5.48
CA VAL A 52 -16.63 -11.45 5.75
C VAL A 52 -16.01 -11.87 4.42
N VAL A 53 -14.75 -11.50 4.20
CA VAL A 53 -14.01 -11.79 2.95
C VAL A 53 -12.91 -12.82 3.15
N ALA A 54 -12.46 -13.03 4.39
CA ALA A 54 -11.57 -14.12 4.80
C ALA A 54 -11.71 -14.35 6.32
N SER A 55 -11.47 -15.57 6.77
CA SER A 55 -11.35 -15.86 8.20
C SER A 55 -10.47 -17.08 8.47
N SER A 56 -9.85 -17.11 9.63
CA SER A 56 -9.17 -18.28 10.19
C SER A 56 -9.64 -18.47 11.62
N ASN A 57 -10.33 -19.60 11.88
CA ASN A 57 -10.76 -19.94 13.23
C ASN A 57 -9.59 -20.41 14.12
N GLU A 58 -8.56 -21.00 13.51
CA GLU A 58 -7.35 -21.44 14.21
C GLU A 58 -6.57 -20.25 14.77
N GLU A 59 -6.46 -19.20 13.96
CA GLU A 59 -5.71 -17.99 14.30
C GLU A 59 -6.55 -16.89 14.98
N ASP A 60 -7.86 -17.11 15.11
CA ASP A 60 -8.82 -16.12 15.62
C ASP A 60 -8.77 -14.78 14.85
N VAL A 61 -8.80 -14.87 13.51
CA VAL A 61 -8.79 -13.73 12.59
C VAL A 61 -10.06 -13.74 11.73
N THR A 62 -10.76 -12.62 11.65
CA THR A 62 -11.82 -12.38 10.66
C THR A 62 -11.59 -11.05 9.94
N ILE A 63 -11.53 -11.11 8.61
CA ILE A 63 -11.39 -9.94 7.75
C ILE A 63 -12.74 -9.63 7.11
N TYR A 64 -13.14 -8.38 7.26
CA TYR A 64 -14.35 -7.83 6.66
C TYR A 64 -13.98 -6.73 5.67
N ALA A 65 -14.78 -6.56 4.64
CA ALA A 65 -14.66 -5.45 3.70
C ALA A 65 -16.01 -5.09 3.09
N LYS A 66 -16.05 -3.95 2.41
CA LYS A 66 -17.17 -3.50 1.58
C LYS A 66 -16.87 -3.82 0.13
N GLU A 67 -17.87 -4.23 -0.63
CA GLU A 67 -17.71 -4.49 -2.06
C GLU A 67 -18.21 -3.32 -2.90
N MET A 68 -17.42 -2.95 -3.91
CA MET A 68 -17.78 -1.94 -4.89
C MET A 68 -17.06 -2.27 -6.20
N ASP A 69 -17.83 -2.40 -7.28
CA ASP A 69 -17.32 -2.60 -8.65
C ASP A 69 -16.31 -3.76 -8.82
N GLY A 70 -16.57 -4.90 -8.16
CA GLY A 70 -15.72 -6.10 -8.27
C GLY A 70 -14.43 -6.04 -7.44
N LEU A 71 -14.34 -5.07 -6.53
CA LEU A 71 -13.23 -4.88 -5.60
C LEU A 71 -13.78 -4.75 -4.17
N TYR A 72 -13.03 -5.30 -3.21
CA TYR A 72 -13.19 -5.07 -1.80
C TYR A 72 -12.39 -3.84 -1.38
N TYR A 73 -12.98 -3.02 -0.51
CA TYR A 73 -12.42 -1.79 0.06
C TYR A 73 -12.82 -1.64 1.52
N ASN A 74 -12.25 -0.64 2.20
CA ASN A 74 -12.58 -0.27 3.56
C ASN A 74 -12.51 -1.49 4.50
N PHE A 75 -11.32 -2.04 4.67
CA PHE A 75 -11.16 -3.28 5.44
C PHE A 75 -11.35 -3.02 6.93
N LYS A 76 -11.95 -4.00 7.61
CA LYS A 76 -11.96 -4.11 9.07
C LYS A 76 -11.43 -5.49 9.42
N ILE A 77 -10.48 -5.58 10.34
CA ILE A 77 -9.87 -6.83 10.75
C ILE A 77 -10.16 -6.97 12.24
N ASP A 78 -10.75 -8.10 12.61
CA ASP A 78 -10.88 -8.54 13.98
C ASP A 78 -9.83 -9.66 14.17
N TYR A 79 -8.87 -9.44 15.07
CA TYR A 79 -7.81 -10.39 15.41
C TYR A 79 -7.73 -10.54 16.92
N LYS A 80 -8.09 -11.72 17.44
CA LYS A 80 -8.25 -11.96 18.88
C LYS A 80 -9.17 -10.88 19.48
N ASP A 81 -8.72 -10.20 20.52
CA ASP A 81 -9.47 -9.12 21.18
C ASP A 81 -9.26 -7.72 20.55
N ILE A 82 -8.58 -7.63 19.40
CA ILE A 82 -8.23 -6.36 18.74
C ILE A 82 -9.00 -6.21 17.43
N SER A 83 -9.59 -5.03 17.24
CA SER A 83 -10.22 -4.64 15.97
C SER A 83 -9.57 -3.38 15.41
N PHE A 84 -9.23 -3.39 14.13
CA PHE A 84 -8.67 -2.23 13.42
C PHE A 84 -9.23 -2.10 12.01
N LYS A 85 -9.01 -0.94 11.39
CA LYS A 85 -9.54 -0.59 10.06
C LYS A 85 -8.44 -0.15 9.14
N GLU A 86 -8.52 -0.61 7.91
CA GLU A 86 -7.60 -0.29 6.84
C GLU A 86 -8.37 0.26 5.64
N PRO A 87 -8.69 1.57 5.65
CA PRO A 87 -9.62 2.17 4.70
C PRO A 87 -9.11 2.17 3.25
N PHE A 88 -7.80 2.08 3.07
CA PHE A 88 -7.15 2.18 1.76
C PHE A 88 -6.76 0.83 1.15
N TRP A 89 -6.96 -0.26 1.89
CA TRP A 89 -6.72 -1.61 1.36
C TRP A 89 -7.70 -1.96 0.26
N MET A 90 -7.23 -2.80 -0.66
CA MET A 90 -7.97 -3.26 -1.81
C MET A 90 -7.75 -4.75 -2.02
N ASN A 91 -8.78 -5.46 -2.47
CA ASN A 91 -8.65 -6.84 -2.94
C ASN A 91 -9.66 -7.10 -4.05
N VAL A 92 -9.36 -7.99 -4.99
CA VAL A 92 -10.37 -8.46 -5.96
C VAL A 92 -11.47 -9.27 -5.26
N THR A 93 -12.69 -9.26 -5.78
CA THR A 93 -13.80 -10.03 -5.16
C THR A 93 -13.82 -11.50 -5.53
N ASN A 94 -12.93 -11.95 -6.43
CA ASN A 94 -12.87 -13.34 -6.85
C ASN A 94 -12.44 -14.23 -5.67
N PRO A 95 -13.24 -15.22 -5.24
CA PRO A 95 -12.94 -16.06 -4.08
C PRO A 95 -11.64 -16.87 -4.18
N SER A 96 -11.17 -17.17 -5.40
CA SER A 96 -9.87 -17.85 -5.60
C SER A 96 -8.67 -16.98 -5.24
N TYR A 97 -8.90 -15.66 -5.10
CA TYR A 97 -7.92 -14.64 -4.76
C TYR A 97 -8.36 -13.85 -3.53
N ALA A 98 -9.08 -14.51 -2.61
CA ALA A 98 -9.44 -13.94 -1.32
C ALA A 98 -8.18 -13.55 -0.51
N PRO A 99 -8.29 -12.59 0.43
CA PRO A 99 -7.19 -12.26 1.32
C PRO A 99 -6.62 -13.51 2.01
N GLN A 100 -5.30 -13.61 2.06
CA GLN A 100 -4.63 -14.68 2.79
C GLN A 100 -4.28 -14.19 4.20
N ILE A 101 -4.50 -15.05 5.19
CA ILE A 101 -4.17 -14.82 6.60
C ILE A 101 -3.08 -15.80 6.97
N ILE A 102 -1.95 -15.30 7.45
CA ILE A 102 -0.82 -16.10 7.94
C ILE A 102 -0.44 -15.53 9.30
N VAL A 103 -0.23 -16.40 10.29
CA VAL A 103 0.29 -16.05 11.60
C VAL A 103 1.55 -16.88 11.83
N GLU A 104 2.71 -16.25 11.78
CA GLU A 104 3.99 -16.95 11.84
C GLU A 104 5.08 -15.99 12.35
N ASP A 105 6.02 -16.50 13.16
CA ASP A 105 7.22 -15.77 13.58
C ASP A 105 8.20 -15.71 12.39
N ILE A 106 8.24 -14.56 11.70
CA ILE A 106 9.08 -14.34 10.51
C ILE A 106 10.27 -13.41 10.79
N ASP A 107 10.37 -12.85 11.99
CA ASP A 107 11.53 -12.06 12.42
C ASP A 107 12.49 -12.83 13.37
N GLY A 108 12.05 -13.98 13.87
CA GLY A 108 12.80 -14.90 14.73
C GLY A 108 12.88 -14.46 16.19
N ASN A 109 11.99 -13.57 16.65
CA ASN A 109 11.97 -13.07 18.02
C ASN A 109 11.24 -14.01 19.01
N GLY A 110 10.55 -15.04 18.51
CA GLY A 110 9.77 -15.99 19.30
C GLY A 110 8.27 -15.67 19.42
N THR A 111 7.81 -14.59 18.79
CA THR A 111 6.41 -14.17 18.72
C THR A 111 5.99 -14.01 17.26
N GLU A 112 4.77 -14.48 16.98
CA GLU A 112 4.23 -14.50 15.64
C GLU A 112 3.79 -13.10 15.17
N GLU A 113 3.95 -12.84 13.88
CA GLU A 113 3.35 -11.70 13.20
C GLU A 113 2.04 -12.08 12.51
N LEU A 114 1.08 -11.15 12.49
CA LEU A 114 -0.08 -11.27 11.60
C LEU A 114 0.31 -10.72 10.21
N ILE A 115 0.21 -11.59 9.20
CA ILE A 115 0.56 -11.28 7.82
C ILE A 115 -0.69 -11.42 6.97
N ILE A 116 -1.04 -10.35 6.25
CA ILE A 116 -2.19 -10.33 5.34
C ILE A 116 -1.68 -10.06 3.93
N ILE A 117 -1.99 -10.96 3.01
CA ILE A 117 -1.66 -10.81 1.58
C ILE A 117 -2.94 -10.53 0.81
N LEU A 118 -2.96 -9.41 0.10
CA LEU A 118 -4.08 -8.96 -0.71
C LEU A 118 -3.73 -9.11 -2.19
N THR A 119 -4.71 -9.51 -3.00
CA THR A 119 -4.60 -9.57 -4.46
C THR A 119 -5.29 -8.37 -5.09
N LEU A 120 -4.51 -7.48 -5.68
CA LEU A 120 -4.97 -6.25 -6.34
C LEU A 120 -5.41 -6.49 -7.79
N GLY A 121 -4.91 -7.54 -8.42
CA GLY A 121 -5.23 -7.87 -9.82
C GLY A 121 -4.71 -9.23 -10.23
N TYR A 122 -5.41 -9.89 -11.15
CA TYR A 122 -5.07 -11.21 -11.64
C TYR A 122 -5.49 -11.38 -13.11
N GLY A 123 -4.92 -12.37 -13.79
CA GLY A 123 -5.25 -12.72 -15.17
C GLY A 123 -4.08 -13.41 -15.88
N THR A 124 -4.19 -13.58 -17.18
CA THR A 124 -3.07 -14.11 -17.98
C THR A 124 -1.88 -13.16 -17.87
N GLY A 125 -0.74 -13.68 -17.39
CA GLY A 125 0.48 -12.89 -17.16
C GLY A 125 0.41 -11.88 -16.02
N THR A 126 -0.69 -11.86 -15.25
CA THR A 126 -0.90 -10.90 -14.17
C THR A 126 -1.27 -11.57 -12.86
N LEU A 127 -0.53 -11.24 -11.81
CA LEU A 127 -0.85 -11.50 -10.40
C LEU A 127 -0.17 -10.39 -9.62
N LYS A 128 -0.96 -9.50 -9.03
CA LYS A 128 -0.45 -8.34 -8.29
C LYS A 128 -0.86 -8.50 -6.85
N GLN A 129 0.09 -8.80 -5.99
CA GLN A 129 -0.15 -8.87 -4.56
C GLN A 129 0.52 -7.72 -3.81
N GLU A 130 -0.08 -7.40 -2.67
CA GLU A 130 0.45 -6.53 -1.63
C GLU A 130 0.49 -7.32 -0.32
N VAL A 131 1.44 -7.02 0.55
CA VAL A 131 1.60 -7.69 1.85
C VAL A 131 1.62 -6.65 2.96
N HIS A 132 0.90 -6.95 4.03
CA HIS A 132 0.84 -6.17 5.25
C HIS A 132 1.28 -7.05 6.42
N VAL A 133 2.14 -6.52 7.28
CA VAL A 133 2.70 -7.28 8.42
C VAL A 133 2.48 -6.49 9.69
N TYR A 134 1.86 -7.11 10.70
CA TYR A 134 1.62 -6.51 12.01
C TYR A 134 2.43 -7.21 13.08
N HIS A 135 3.22 -6.41 13.80
CA HIS A 135 3.93 -6.85 15.00
C HIS A 135 3.02 -6.72 16.22
N ILE A 136 2.80 -7.83 16.93
CA ILE A 136 1.83 -7.92 18.03
C ILE A 136 2.42 -7.36 19.34
N GLU A 137 3.71 -7.60 19.60
CA GLU A 137 4.36 -7.27 20.89
C GLU A 137 4.44 -5.78 21.21
N ASN A 138 4.34 -4.91 20.19
CA ASN A 138 4.64 -3.48 20.29
C ASN A 138 3.41 -2.61 19.97
N ASN A 139 2.32 -2.77 20.73
CA ASN A 139 1.06 -2.03 20.57
C ASN A 139 0.29 -2.31 19.27
N PHE A 140 0.47 -3.48 18.66
CA PHE A 140 -0.17 -3.84 17.39
C PHE A 140 0.06 -2.78 16.31
N SER A 141 1.22 -2.83 15.67
CA SER A 141 1.60 -1.85 14.64
C SER A 141 1.94 -2.53 13.33
N GLU A 142 1.46 -1.97 12.22
CA GLU A 142 1.92 -2.34 10.89
C GLU A 142 3.41 -1.98 10.74
N VAL A 143 4.18 -2.92 10.22
CA VAL A 143 5.59 -2.79 9.90
C VAL A 143 5.75 -2.74 8.39
N LEU A 144 6.50 -1.75 7.91
CA LEU A 144 6.75 -1.58 6.50
C LEU A 144 7.52 -2.76 5.91
N VAL A 145 7.14 -3.16 4.69
CA VAL A 145 7.88 -4.11 3.86
C VAL A 145 8.43 -3.36 2.65
N ASP A 146 9.73 -3.48 2.40
CA ASP A 146 10.37 -2.84 1.24
C ASP A 146 9.68 -3.28 -0.06
N ASN A 147 9.35 -2.29 -0.89
CA ASN A 147 8.67 -2.55 -2.15
C ASN A 147 9.55 -3.43 -3.07
N PRO A 148 9.05 -4.60 -3.52
CA PRO A 148 9.85 -5.55 -4.27
C PRO A 148 10.24 -5.03 -5.64
N MET A 149 9.42 -4.18 -6.26
CA MET A 149 9.76 -3.57 -7.55
C MET A 149 10.89 -2.55 -7.40
N ALA A 150 10.91 -1.77 -6.32
CA ALA A 150 12.03 -0.88 -6.01
C ALA A 150 13.33 -1.68 -5.79
N ILE A 151 13.24 -2.82 -5.10
CA ILE A 151 14.37 -3.75 -4.94
C ILE A 151 14.83 -4.29 -6.30
N VAL A 152 13.92 -4.76 -7.16
CA VAL A 152 14.23 -5.27 -8.50
C VAL A 152 14.93 -4.19 -9.34
N PHE A 153 14.35 -3.00 -9.47
CA PHE A 153 14.92 -1.94 -10.30
C PHE A 153 16.28 -1.44 -9.83
N LYS A 154 16.55 -1.53 -8.52
CA LYS A 154 17.85 -1.15 -7.96
C LYS A 154 18.92 -2.21 -8.18
N ASN A 155 18.57 -3.49 -8.14
CA ASN A 155 19.54 -4.58 -8.01
C ASN A 155 19.63 -5.52 -9.22
N VAL A 156 18.64 -5.50 -10.12
CA VAL A 156 18.55 -6.41 -11.27
C VAL A 156 18.84 -5.64 -12.55
N LYS A 157 19.77 -6.16 -13.36
CA LYS A 157 20.00 -5.71 -14.74
C LYS A 157 19.57 -6.82 -15.69
N ALA A 158 18.83 -6.45 -16.73
CA ALA A 158 18.35 -7.41 -17.70
C ALA A 158 18.63 -6.93 -19.12
N THR A 159 18.87 -7.87 -20.03
CA THR A 159 18.96 -7.61 -21.47
C THR A 159 18.18 -8.69 -22.19
N LEU A 160 17.30 -8.28 -23.10
CA LEU A 160 16.52 -9.16 -23.94
C LEU A 160 17.14 -9.24 -25.33
N LEU A 161 17.36 -10.45 -25.82
CA LEU A 161 17.83 -10.77 -27.17
C LEU A 161 16.76 -11.65 -27.84
N PRO A 162 16.84 -11.91 -29.16
CA PRO A 162 15.77 -12.59 -29.89
C PRO A 162 15.36 -13.97 -29.34
N ASN A 163 16.29 -14.72 -28.75
CA ASN A 163 16.10 -16.08 -28.28
C ASN A 163 16.73 -16.34 -26.90
N GLU A 164 17.31 -15.32 -26.28
CA GLU A 164 17.93 -15.44 -24.96
C GLU A 164 17.71 -14.15 -24.14
N ALA A 165 17.70 -14.29 -22.82
CA ALA A 165 17.72 -13.16 -21.90
C ALA A 165 18.90 -13.30 -20.96
N LYS A 166 19.55 -12.17 -20.66
CA LYS A 166 20.65 -12.09 -19.70
C LYS A 166 20.16 -11.35 -18.47
N ILE A 167 20.15 -12.03 -17.34
CA ILE A 167 19.74 -11.48 -16.04
C ILE A 167 20.97 -11.41 -15.14
N SER A 168 21.23 -10.24 -14.57
CA SER A 168 22.38 -10.01 -13.68
C SER A 168 21.92 -9.43 -12.35
N ILE A 169 22.35 -10.04 -11.25
CA ILE A 169 22.05 -9.64 -9.87
C ILE A 169 23.38 -9.64 -9.11
N ALA A 170 23.80 -8.47 -8.63
CA ALA A 170 25.16 -8.25 -8.14
C ALA A 170 26.21 -8.77 -9.16
N ASP A 171 27.10 -9.66 -8.75
CA ASP A 171 28.16 -10.24 -9.59
C ASP A 171 27.74 -11.53 -10.32
N LYS A 172 26.50 -12.01 -10.09
CA LYS A 172 25.98 -13.21 -10.75
C LYS A 172 25.27 -12.83 -12.03
N GLN A 173 25.55 -13.57 -13.11
CA GLN A 173 24.84 -13.47 -14.38
C GLN A 173 24.30 -14.84 -14.78
N VAL A 174 23.06 -14.85 -15.25
CA VAL A 174 22.37 -16.02 -15.80
C VAL A 174 21.92 -15.69 -17.21
N THR A 175 22.12 -16.62 -18.14
CA THR A 175 21.55 -16.56 -19.48
C THR A 175 20.48 -17.63 -19.59
N VAL A 176 19.30 -17.25 -20.07
CA VAL A 176 18.15 -18.14 -20.23
C VAL A 176 17.72 -18.11 -21.68
N ASP A 177 17.77 -19.27 -22.33
CA ASP A 177 17.23 -19.45 -23.67
C ASP A 177 15.70 -19.61 -23.60
N PHE A 178 15.00 -19.11 -24.61
CA PHE A 178 13.56 -19.26 -24.73
C PHE A 178 13.13 -19.29 -26.20
N GLU A 179 11.93 -19.83 -26.44
CA GLU A 179 11.32 -19.88 -27.78
C GLU A 179 10.05 -19.02 -27.79
N VAL A 180 10.17 -17.82 -28.34
CA VAL A 180 9.06 -16.88 -28.54
C VAL A 180 9.22 -16.28 -29.93
N GLU A 181 8.14 -16.28 -30.73
CA GLU A 181 8.17 -15.63 -32.04
C GLU A 181 8.50 -14.13 -31.89
N PRO A 182 9.37 -13.56 -32.74
CA PRO A 182 9.80 -12.17 -32.60
C PRO A 182 8.67 -11.14 -32.55
N GLU A 183 7.49 -11.44 -33.13
CA GLU A 183 6.31 -10.58 -33.11
C GLU A 183 5.61 -10.51 -31.74
N TYR A 184 5.80 -11.51 -30.87
CA TYR A 184 5.27 -11.55 -29.51
C TYR A 184 6.32 -11.17 -28.45
N LEU A 185 7.58 -10.99 -28.86
CA LEU A 185 8.66 -10.63 -27.96
C LEU A 185 8.48 -9.19 -27.45
N ASN A 186 8.64 -8.99 -26.15
CA ASN A 186 8.69 -7.68 -25.56
C ASN A 186 9.93 -6.91 -26.05
N ASN A 187 9.91 -5.59 -25.92
CA ASN A 187 11.09 -4.76 -26.22
C ASN A 187 12.20 -4.91 -25.17
N GLU A 188 11.82 -5.27 -23.94
CA GLU A 188 12.71 -5.46 -22.81
C GLU A 188 12.19 -6.58 -21.91
N VAL A 189 13.04 -7.07 -21.01
CA VAL A 189 12.60 -7.99 -19.97
C VAL A 189 11.64 -7.26 -19.04
N GLY A 190 10.39 -7.71 -19.00
CA GLY A 190 9.34 -7.15 -18.18
C GLY A 190 9.37 -7.70 -16.76
N PHE A 191 9.26 -6.82 -15.77
CA PHE A 191 9.08 -7.19 -14.37
C PHE A 191 7.74 -6.70 -13.84
N GLY A 192 7.25 -7.40 -12.83
CA GLY A 192 6.12 -6.95 -12.04
C GLY A 192 4.76 -7.41 -12.54
N GLY A 193 4.60 -7.98 -13.74
CA GLY A 193 3.31 -8.60 -14.14
C GLY A 193 2.86 -9.63 -13.12
N ILE A 194 3.81 -10.42 -12.61
CA ILE A 194 3.64 -11.28 -11.44
C ILE A 194 4.44 -10.68 -10.28
N ILE A 195 3.75 -10.38 -9.18
CA ILE A 195 4.26 -10.06 -7.85
C ILE A 195 3.48 -10.97 -6.91
N ASN A 196 4.14 -12.02 -6.43
CA ASN A 196 3.53 -13.03 -5.57
C ASN A 196 4.25 -13.08 -4.22
N TYR A 197 3.54 -12.84 -3.14
CA TYR A 197 4.05 -13.00 -1.78
C TYR A 197 3.64 -14.35 -1.21
N TYR A 198 4.48 -14.89 -0.34
CA TYR A 198 4.18 -16.05 0.47
C TYR A 198 5.16 -16.10 1.65
N VAL A 199 4.78 -16.87 2.68
CA VAL A 199 5.68 -17.22 3.77
C VAL A 199 6.07 -18.68 3.61
N LYS A 200 7.35 -18.97 3.79
CA LYS A 200 7.88 -20.33 3.78
C LYS A 200 9.08 -20.42 4.69
N ASP A 201 9.11 -21.46 5.53
CA ASP A 201 10.21 -21.72 6.46
C ASP A 201 10.50 -20.47 7.33
N ASN A 202 9.46 -19.87 7.94
CA ASN A 202 9.55 -18.67 8.78
C ASN A 202 10.14 -17.45 8.05
N GLN A 203 9.93 -17.35 6.73
CA GLN A 203 10.48 -16.27 5.94
C GLN A 203 9.46 -15.72 4.95
N LEU A 204 9.26 -14.39 5.00
CA LEU A 204 8.51 -13.67 3.97
C LEU A 204 9.32 -13.60 2.68
N ILE A 205 8.67 -13.98 1.57
CA ILE A 205 9.28 -14.07 0.24
C ILE A 205 8.38 -13.37 -0.78
N ALA A 206 8.99 -12.61 -1.69
CA ALA A 206 8.34 -12.11 -2.90
C ALA A 206 8.95 -12.77 -4.14
N ASN A 207 8.12 -13.33 -5.00
CA ASN A 207 8.48 -13.80 -6.33
C ASN A 207 8.01 -12.79 -7.38
N ILE A 208 8.94 -12.29 -8.19
CA ILE A 208 8.68 -11.36 -9.26
C ILE A 208 8.90 -12.06 -10.60
N GLY A 209 7.81 -12.29 -11.33
CA GLY A 209 7.87 -12.96 -12.63
C GLY A 209 8.66 -12.13 -13.64
N THR A 210 9.57 -12.82 -14.34
CA THR A 210 10.45 -12.25 -15.35
C THR A 210 9.91 -12.60 -16.74
N GLN A 211 9.34 -11.61 -17.43
CA GLN A 211 8.58 -11.78 -18.67
C GLN A 211 9.38 -11.38 -19.90
N VAL A 212 9.29 -12.19 -20.94
CA VAL A 212 9.83 -11.90 -22.27
C VAL A 212 8.72 -11.68 -23.31
N SER A 213 7.48 -12.06 -23.00
CA SER A 213 6.26 -11.76 -23.77
C SER A 213 5.06 -11.66 -22.82
N PRO A 214 3.85 -11.29 -23.28
CA PRO A 214 2.67 -11.17 -22.39
C PRO A 214 2.32 -12.43 -21.59
N ALA A 215 2.70 -13.62 -22.07
CA ALA A 215 2.50 -14.88 -21.37
C ALA A 215 3.78 -15.73 -21.26
N GLY A 216 4.91 -15.23 -21.76
CA GLY A 216 6.19 -15.92 -21.76
C GLY A 216 7.03 -15.48 -20.57
N PHE A 217 7.30 -16.42 -19.66
CA PHE A 217 8.12 -16.22 -18.48
C PHE A 217 9.36 -17.10 -18.55
N ILE A 218 10.50 -16.56 -18.12
CA ILE A 218 11.78 -17.27 -18.13
C ILE A 218 12.30 -17.62 -16.73
N GLY A 219 11.61 -17.14 -15.69
CA GLY A 219 12.07 -17.25 -14.33
C GLY A 219 11.39 -16.26 -13.39
N ASN A 220 11.86 -16.27 -12.15
CA ASN A 220 11.45 -15.37 -11.09
C ASN A 220 12.68 -14.72 -10.46
N VAL A 221 12.59 -13.43 -10.17
CA VAL A 221 13.45 -12.81 -9.17
C VAL A 221 12.82 -13.09 -7.81
N VAL A 222 13.53 -13.81 -6.96
CA VAL A 222 13.10 -14.22 -5.63
C VAL A 222 13.77 -13.33 -4.59
N ILE A 223 12.97 -12.60 -3.84
CA ILE A 223 13.41 -11.70 -2.77
C ILE A 223 13.00 -12.34 -1.45
N LYS A 224 13.99 -12.64 -0.62
CA LYS A 224 13.76 -13.07 0.77
C LYS A 224 13.94 -11.87 1.68
N TYR A 225 13.00 -11.66 2.59
CA TYR A 225 13.02 -10.53 3.52
C TYR A 225 13.63 -10.91 4.86
N GLU A 226 14.18 -9.92 5.55
CA GLU A 226 14.54 -9.97 6.98
C GLU A 226 14.08 -8.69 7.67
N TYR A 227 13.71 -8.79 8.93
CA TYR A 227 13.42 -7.62 9.75
C TYR A 227 14.73 -6.94 10.19
N ARG A 228 14.95 -5.71 9.72
CA ARG A 228 16.11 -4.89 10.09
C ARG A 228 15.73 -3.42 10.07
N ASP A 229 16.29 -2.64 10.99
CA ASP A 229 16.04 -1.20 11.09
C ASP A 229 14.54 -0.83 11.17
N LYS A 230 13.75 -1.68 11.85
CA LYS A 230 12.31 -1.54 12.07
C LYS A 230 11.41 -1.71 10.83
N MET A 231 11.90 -2.40 9.80
CA MET A 231 11.13 -2.76 8.62
C MET A 231 11.64 -4.06 7.99
N TYR A 232 10.84 -4.70 7.15
CA TYR A 232 11.28 -5.86 6.37
C TYR A 232 12.03 -5.39 5.13
N GLN A 233 13.32 -5.71 5.06
CA GLN A 233 14.21 -5.35 3.95
C GLN A 233 14.69 -6.60 3.23
N ALA A 234 15.18 -6.45 1.99
CA ALA A 234 15.77 -7.57 1.27
C ALA A 234 17.01 -8.12 2.00
N LYS A 235 16.94 -9.40 2.40
CA LYS A 235 18.07 -10.20 2.90
C LYS A 235 18.89 -10.77 1.74
N SER A 236 18.20 -11.31 0.74
CA SER A 236 18.80 -11.90 -0.45
C SER A 236 17.91 -11.72 -1.66
N ILE A 237 18.55 -11.60 -2.82
CA ILE A 237 17.89 -11.47 -4.12
C ILE A 237 18.55 -12.50 -5.04
N GLU A 238 17.75 -13.38 -5.62
CA GLU A 238 18.23 -14.46 -6.48
C GLU A 238 17.35 -14.57 -7.72
N PHE A 239 17.90 -15.09 -8.81
CA PHE A 239 17.12 -15.42 -10.00
C PHE A 239 16.97 -16.94 -10.08
N GLN A 240 15.74 -17.41 -10.23
CA GLN A 240 15.40 -18.82 -10.40
C GLN A 240 14.73 -19.00 -11.76
N THR A 241 15.31 -19.84 -12.61
CA THR A 241 14.70 -20.22 -13.90
C THR A 241 13.45 -21.05 -13.68
N ILE A 242 12.48 -20.95 -14.59
CA ILE A 242 11.42 -21.94 -14.67
C ILE A 242 12.04 -23.21 -15.28
N GLU A 243 11.93 -24.34 -14.59
CA GLU A 243 12.33 -25.66 -15.11
C GLU A 243 11.37 -26.14 -16.21
#